data_AF-A0A1F7ULQ2-F1
#
_entry.id   AF-A0A1F7ULQ2-F1
#
_cell.length_a   1.000
_cell.length_b   1.000
_cell.length_c   1.000
_cell.angle_alpha   90.00
_cell.angle_beta   90.00
_cell.angle_gamma   90.00
#
_symmetry.space_group_name_H-M   'P 1'
#
loop_
_entity.id
_entity.type
_entity.pdbx_description
1 polymer ?
#
loop_
_entity_poly.entity_id
_entity_poly.type
_entity_poly.pdbx_seq_one_letter_code
_entity_poly.pdbx_strand_id
1 'polypeptide(L)' 'MKNVNYNVLKLLHNQLDDLWRIERYYLKDSKGCRCGCAKLLKGMQAQLKKNVEALKKELASHHKMNRLA' A
#
# COMPACT_ATOMS: atom_id res chain seq x y z
N MET A 1 -15.65 -2.36 20.24
CA MET A 1 -14.50 -1.70 19.57
C MET A 1 -14.97 -1.15 18.23
N LYS A 2 -14.94 0.17 18.00
CA LYS A 2 -15.05 0.66 16.61
C LYS A 2 -13.88 0.06 15.86
N ASN A 3 -14.15 -0.72 14.82
CA ASN A 3 -13.18 -1.58 14.14
C ASN A 3 -12.17 -0.79 13.28
N VAL A 4 -11.76 0.39 13.73
CA VAL A 4 -10.92 1.32 12.98
C VAL A 4 -9.50 0.76 12.85
N ASN A 5 -8.95 0.18 13.93
CA ASN A 5 -7.62 -0.44 13.89
C ASN A 5 -7.54 -1.58 12.88
N TYR A 6 -8.51 -2.50 12.88
CA TYR A 6 -8.48 -3.60 11.92
C TYR A 6 -8.85 -3.13 10.51
N ASN A 7 -9.68 -2.09 10.34
CA ASN A 7 -9.89 -1.49 9.02
C ASN A 7 -8.58 -0.91 8.46
N VAL A 8 -7.82 -0.15 9.25
CA VAL A 8 -6.53 0.43 8.84
C VAL A 8 -5.50 -0.68 8.57
N LEU A 9 -5.44 -1.71 9.42
CA LEU A 9 -4.56 -2.86 9.22
C LEU A 9 -4.91 -3.63 7.93
N LYS A 10 -6.21 -3.85 7.68
CA LYS A 10 -6.70 -4.50 6.45
C LYS A 10 -6.37 -3.68 5.21
N LEU A 11 -6.52 -2.35 5.27
CA LEU A 11 -6.09 -1.46 4.20
C LEU A 11 -4.58 -1.57 3.96
N LEU A 12 -3.77 -1.61 5.02
CA LEU A 12 -2.32 -1.78 4.89
C LEU A 12 -1.97 -3.09 4.19
N HIS A 13 -2.57 -4.20 4.60
CA HIS A 13 -2.36 -5.50 3.95
C HIS A 13 -2.70 -5.47 2.47
N ASN A 14 -3.85 -4.91 2.09
CA ASN A 14 -4.24 -4.80 0.69
C ASN A 14 -3.22 -3.98 -0.13
N GLN A 15 -2.76 -2.85 0.40
CA GLN A 15 -1.78 -2.00 -0.29
C GLN A 15 -0.41 -2.69 -0.43
N LEU A 16 0.00 -3.49 0.55
CA LEU A 16 1.22 -4.28 0.49
C LEU A 16 1.13 -5.39 -0.55
N ASP A 17 -0.01 -6.10 -0.61
CA ASP A 17 -0.26 -7.15 -1.61
C ASP A 17 -0.26 -6.57 -3.03
N ASP A 18 -0.95 -5.45 -3.24
CA ASP A 18 -0.98 -4.75 -4.53
C ASP A 18 0.42 -4.29 -4.94
N LEU A 19 1.18 -3.72 -4.00
CA LEU A 19 2.55 -3.26 -4.26
C LEU A 19 3.44 -4.43 -4.66
N TRP A 20 3.37 -5.55 -3.93
CA TRP A 20 4.13 -6.75 -4.23
C TRP A 20 3.80 -7.30 -5.61
N ARG A 21 2.51 -7.33 -6.01
CA ARG A 21 2.10 -7.78 -7.35
C ARG A 21 2.64 -6.89 -8.46
N ILE A 22 2.61 -5.56 -8.27
CA ILE A 22 3.18 -4.61 -9.23
C ILE A 22 4.68 -4.83 -9.40
N GLU A 23 5.40 -4.97 -8.29
CA GLU A 23 6.85 -5.14 -8.27
C GLU A 23 7.28 -6.49 -8.85
N ARG A 24 6.53 -7.56 -8.54
CA ARG A 24 6.89 -8.92 -8.93
C ARG A 24 6.45 -9.30 -10.33
N TYR A 25 5.27 -8.87 -10.76
CA TYR A 25 4.62 -9.35 -11.99
C TYR A 25 4.30 -8.21 -12.94
N TYR A 26 3.47 -7.24 -12.54
CA TYR A 26 2.82 -6.37 -13.52
C TYR A 26 3.81 -5.47 -14.27
N LEU A 27 4.84 -4.94 -13.60
CA LEU A 27 5.88 -4.18 -14.27
C LEU A 27 6.68 -5.03 -15.25
N LYS A 28 6.95 -6.29 -14.92
CA LYS A 28 7.65 -7.22 -15.82
C LYS A 28 6.81 -7.51 -17.06
N ASP A 29 5.54 -7.83 -16.86
CA ASP A 29 4.60 -8.18 -17.95
C ASP A 29 4.33 -6.98 -18.86
N SER A 30 4.41 -5.76 -18.32
CA SER A 30 4.26 -4.52 -19.10
C SER A 30 5.41 -4.23 -20.06
N LYS A 31 6.58 -4.88 -19.92
CA LYS A 31 7.79 -4.61 -20.76
C LYS A 31 7.64 -5.01 -22.23
N GLY A 32 6.54 -5.64 -22.64
CA GLY A 32 6.20 -5.93 -24.03
C GLY A 32 5.04 -5.12 -24.59
N CYS A 33 4.33 -4.33 -23.77
CA CYS A 33 3.21 -3.54 -24.28
C CYS A 33 3.71 -2.28 -24.97
N ARG A 34 3.23 -2.01 -26.20
CA ARG A 34 3.42 -0.72 -26.89
C ARG A 34 2.62 0.43 -26.26
N CYS A 35 1.81 0.13 -25.25
CA CYS A 35 0.93 1.05 -24.56
C CYS A 35 1.56 1.65 -23.29
N GLY A 36 0.99 2.75 -22.77
CA GLY A 36 1.48 3.46 -21.58
C GLY A 36 1.40 2.72 -20.23
N CYS A 37 1.12 1.41 -20.22
CA CYS A 37 0.92 0.61 -19.02
C CYS A 37 2.13 0.63 -18.07
N ALA A 38 3.36 0.55 -18.59
CA ALA A 38 4.55 0.59 -17.73
C ALA A 38 4.66 1.92 -16.96
N LYS A 39 4.29 3.04 -17.58
CA LYS A 39 4.28 4.37 -16.95
C LYS A 39 3.16 4.45 -15.89
N LEU A 40 1.96 3.98 -16.22
CA LEU A 40 0.83 3.92 -15.28
C LEU A 40 1.19 3.08 -14.05
N LEU A 41 1.70 1.87 -14.25
CA LEU A 41 2.07 0.95 -13.16
C LEU A 41 3.19 1.50 -12.27
N LYS A 42 4.19 2.20 -12.85
CA LYS A 42 5.19 2.93 -12.04
C LYS A 42 4.56 4.04 -11.20
N GLY A 43 3.60 4.77 -11.76
CA GLY A 43 2.83 5.78 -11.02
C GLY A 43 2.05 5.17 -9.86
N MET A 44 1.36 4.06 -10.11
CA MET A 44 0.64 3.30 -9.08
C MET A 44 1.59 2.78 -7.99
N GLN A 45 2.73 2.20 -8.36
CA GLN A 45 3.75 1.73 -7.42
C GLN A 45 4.20 2.87 -6.47
N ALA A 46 4.48 4.05 -7.02
CA ALA A 46 4.91 5.21 -6.23
C ALA A 46 3.82 5.67 -5.26
N GLN A 47 2.56 5.66 -5.70
CA GLN A 47 1.44 6.03 -4.83
C GLN A 47 1.19 4.99 -3.73
N LEU A 48 1.24 3.70 -4.05
CA LEU A 48 1.10 2.62 -3.07
C LEU A 48 2.17 2.72 -1.97
N LYS A 49 3.42 3.03 -2.33
CA LYS A 49 4.50 3.26 -1.34
C LYS A 49 4.16 4.39 -0.38
N LYS A 50 3.64 5.51 -0.88
CA LYS A 50 3.20 6.64 -0.04
C LYS A 50 2.04 6.23 0.88
N ASN A 51 1.07 5.48 0.36
CA ASN A 51 -0.08 5.01 1.13
C ASN A 51 0.35 4.05 2.25
N VAL A 52 1.25 3.10 1.96
CA VAL A 52 1.81 2.16 2.94
C VAL A 52 2.48 2.91 4.09
N GLU A 53 3.29 3.92 3.79
CA GLU A 53 3.95 4.72 4.84
C GLU A 53 2.95 5.55 5.66
N ALA A 54 1.91 6.10 5.05
CA ALA A 54 0.84 6.79 5.77
C ALA A 54 0.09 5.85 6.72
N LEU A 55 -0.27 4.66 6.24
CA LEU A 55 -0.97 3.65 7.03
C LEU A 55 -0.11 3.11 8.19
N LYS A 56 1.18 2.91 7.98
CA LYS A 56 2.13 2.55 9.06
C LYS A 56 2.19 3.63 10.13
N LYS A 57 2.25 4.91 9.74
CA LYS A 57 2.26 6.04 10.69
C LYS A 57 0.97 6.09 11.51
N GLU A 58 -0.18 5.85 10.87
CA GLU A 58 -1.48 5.81 11.57
C GLU A 58 -1.57 4.63 12.56
N LEU A 59 -1.13 3.43 12.16
CA LEU A 59 -1.10 2.30 13.09
C LEU A 59 -0.15 2.55 14.27
N ALA A 60 0.97 3.24 14.04
CA ALA A 60 1.88 3.62 15.11
C ALA A 60 1.28 4.66 16.06
N SER A 61 0.45 5.59 15.58
CA SER A 61 -0.26 6.57 16.44
C SER A 61 -1.25 5.84 17.35
N HIS A 62 -1.99 4.87 16.82
CA HIS A 62 -2.93 4.05 17.59
C HIS A 62 -2.22 3.24 18.69
N HIS A 63 -1.05 2.67 18.40
CA HIS A 63 -0.27 1.93 19.40
C HIS A 63 0.25 2.84 20.53
N LYS A 64 0.63 4.08 20.20
CA LYS A 64 1.06 5.08 21.20
C LYS A 64 -0.10 5.54 22.10
N MET A 65 -1.29 5.76 21.53
CA MET A 65 -2.47 6.15 22.32
C MET A 65 -2.88 5.05 23.31
N ASN A 66 -2.80 3.77 22.90
CA ASN A 66 -3.09 2.64 23.79
C ASN A 66 -2.09 2.47 24.96
N ARG A 67 -0.92 3.12 24.94
CA ARG A 67 0.04 3.11 26.07
C ARG A 67 -0.16 4.28 27.04
N LEU A 68 -0.91 5.30 26.65
CA LEU A 68 -1.13 6.53 27.43
C LEU A 68 -2.52 6.57 28.09
N ALA A 69 -3.41 5.63 27.72
CA ALA A 69 -4.72 5.39 28.32
C ALA A 69 -4.63 4.21 29.29
#